data_AF-A0AAP2DT43-F1
#
_entry.id   AF-A0AAP2DT43-F1
#
_cell.length_a   1.000
_cell.length_b   1.000
_cell.length_c   1.000
_cell.angle_alpha   90.00
_cell.angle_beta   90.00
_cell.angle_gamma   90.00
#
_symmetry.space_group_name_H-M   'P 1'
#
loop_
_entity.id
_entity.type
_entity.pdbx_description
1 polymer ?
#
loop_
_entity_poly.entity_id
_entity_poly.type
_entity_poly.pdbx_seq_one_letter_code
_entity_poly.pdbx_strand_id
1 'polypeptide(L)'
;MTLRIIRTLLLSAVVAGVIGCGGDGSQNDDACSCDTTKFLYTIRSGEFNRIPEYDTITFAAGKLYDLSANENKRLWYRDIENPDTTKFTRYWNDYLPNNYHADHLDFVNYYENKPETEIAFQFGPNMDLWAYHIFVIKKSGCCYLATRSYFRHARFVYKAFAIIDKSKVDSLYAILEPISKIPMDADSSWRYRGYFADNRNQTKFYVDFETEMEADHRTPKKEVKSLYNFVDNSIKWVKTYD
;
A
#
# COMPACT_ATOMS: atom_id res chain seq x y z
N MET A 1 38.59 29.75 43.01
CA MET A 1 39.17 28.41 42.88
C MET A 1 38.15 27.58 42.09
N THR A 2 38.24 27.67 40.75
CA THR A 2 38.55 26.55 39.82
C THR A 2 37.41 25.51 39.74
N LEU A 3 36.85 25.12 38.61
CA LEU A 3 37.28 25.16 37.21
C LEU A 3 36.03 24.99 36.31
N ARG A 4 35.99 25.66 35.15
CA ARG A 4 35.09 25.37 34.03
C ARG A 4 35.35 23.97 33.47
N ILE A 5 34.32 23.23 33.06
CA ILE A 5 34.45 22.22 32.00
C ILE A 5 33.38 22.47 30.94
N ILE A 6 33.89 22.88 29.79
CA ILE A 6 33.26 22.91 28.47
C ILE A 6 33.58 21.55 27.82
N ARG A 7 32.58 20.90 27.21
CA ARG A 7 32.73 19.90 26.13
C ARG A 7 31.58 20.20 25.16
N THR A 8 31.79 20.89 24.04
CA THR A 8 32.47 20.51 22.80
C THR A 8 31.89 19.26 22.13
N LEU A 9 31.05 19.53 21.13
CA LEU A 9 30.87 18.91 19.81
C LEU A 9 31.10 17.40 19.64
N LEU A 10 30.10 16.76 19.02
CA LEU A 10 30.30 15.99 17.80
C LEU A 10 29.08 16.18 16.88
N LEU A 11 29.24 17.13 15.95
CA LEU A 11 28.50 17.14 14.70
C LEU A 11 28.99 15.94 13.89
N SER A 12 28.13 14.97 13.64
CA SER A 12 28.33 14.03 12.54
C SER A 12 27.52 14.53 11.35
N ALA A 13 28.19 15.28 10.49
CA ALA A 13 27.74 15.52 9.14
C ALA A 13 27.74 14.19 8.38
N VAL A 14 26.55 13.65 8.10
CA VAL A 14 26.41 12.63 7.07
C VAL A 14 26.32 13.36 5.74
N VAL A 15 27.46 13.39 5.06
CA VAL A 15 27.58 13.71 3.64
C VAL A 15 26.88 12.58 2.87
N ALA A 16 25.61 12.79 2.51
CA ALA A 16 24.99 12.05 1.41
C ALA A 16 25.01 12.98 0.19
N GLY A 17 25.77 12.59 -0.82
CA GLY A 17 25.96 13.35 -2.05
C GLY A 17 24.62 13.62 -2.73
N VAL A 18 24.17 14.88 -2.65
CA VAL A 18 23.16 15.42 -3.55
C VAL A 18 23.89 15.71 -4.87
N ILE A 19 23.74 14.80 -5.82
CA ILE A 19 24.06 15.10 -7.22
C ILE A 19 23.03 16.12 -7.67
N GLY A 20 23.46 17.37 -7.73
CA GLY A 20 22.75 18.45 -8.40
C GLY A 20 22.82 18.27 -9.91
N CYS A 21 21.65 18.12 -10.52
CA CYS A 21 21.25 18.73 -11.78
C CYS A 21 19.91 19.41 -11.43
N GLY A 22 19.76 20.74 -11.41
CA GLY A 22 19.86 21.61 -12.58
C GLY A 22 18.50 21.66 -13.28
N GLY A 23 17.74 22.75 -13.08
CA GLY A 23 16.65 23.15 -13.99
C GLY A 23 15.26 23.28 -13.36
N ASP A 24 14.91 24.50 -12.97
CA ASP A 24 13.53 24.98 -13.08
C ASP A 24 13.13 24.89 -14.55
N GLY A 25 12.22 23.98 -14.86
CA GLY A 25 11.72 23.76 -16.19
C GLY A 25 10.59 22.75 -16.12
N SER A 26 9.37 23.23 -16.36
CA SER A 26 8.22 22.43 -16.76
C SER A 26 8.65 21.45 -17.85
N GLN A 27 9.08 20.25 -17.45
CA GLN A 27 9.40 19.16 -18.35
C GLN A 27 8.14 18.32 -18.47
N ASN A 28 7.62 18.24 -19.69
CA ASN A 28 6.59 17.31 -20.12
C ASN A 28 6.72 15.97 -19.38
N ASP A 29 5.74 15.65 -18.55
CA ASP A 29 5.56 14.33 -17.91
C ASP A 29 5.34 13.19 -18.94
N ASP A 30 5.35 13.50 -20.24
CA ASP A 30 5.00 12.60 -21.35
C ASP A 30 6.18 11.80 -21.95
N ALA A 31 7.42 11.96 -21.49
CA ALA A 31 8.59 11.41 -22.19
C ALA A 31 9.42 10.39 -21.40
N CYS A 32 8.83 9.70 -20.43
CA CYS A 32 9.60 8.79 -19.58
C CYS A 32 9.02 7.35 -19.62
N SER A 33 9.85 6.40 -20.05
CA SER A 33 9.46 4.99 -20.24
C SER A 33 9.84 4.17 -19.01
N CYS A 34 8.96 3.24 -18.60
CA CYS A 34 9.22 2.37 -17.45
C CYS A 34 10.25 1.28 -17.80
N ASP A 35 11.48 1.43 -17.32
CA ASP A 35 12.48 0.35 -17.31
C ASP A 35 12.18 -0.62 -16.15
N THR A 36 11.37 -1.63 -16.45
CA THR A 36 10.95 -2.65 -15.49
C THR A 36 12.12 -3.48 -14.96
N THR A 37 13.21 -3.64 -15.72
CA THR A 37 14.37 -4.44 -15.30
C THR A 37 15.16 -3.69 -14.24
N LYS A 38 15.47 -2.41 -14.48
CA LYS A 38 16.13 -1.55 -13.50
C LYS A 38 15.26 -1.37 -12.26
N PHE A 39 13.96 -1.20 -12.44
CA PHE A 39 13.03 -1.05 -11.31
C PHE A 39 12.97 -2.31 -10.44
N LEU A 40 12.95 -3.49 -11.06
CA LEU A 40 13.01 -4.77 -10.35
C LEU A 40 14.32 -4.93 -9.57
N TYR A 41 15.45 -4.47 -10.13
CA TYR A 41 16.72 -4.46 -9.41
C TYR A 41 16.67 -3.57 -8.17
N THR A 42 16.10 -2.36 -8.28
CA THR A 42 15.90 -1.46 -7.12
C THR A 42 15.05 -2.11 -6.04
N ILE A 43 13.93 -2.74 -6.43
CA ILE A 43 13.07 -3.48 -5.48
C ILE A 43 13.84 -4.59 -4.76
N ARG A 44 14.62 -5.37 -5.52
CA ARG A 44 15.37 -6.53 -5.00
C ARG A 44 16.63 -6.16 -4.21
N SER A 45 17.04 -4.89 -4.22
CA SER A 45 18.23 -4.43 -3.49
C SER A 45 18.08 -4.54 -1.96
N GLY A 46 16.86 -4.75 -1.45
CA GLY A 46 16.56 -4.84 -0.01
C GLY A 46 16.38 -3.49 0.67
N GLU A 47 16.60 -2.38 -0.05
CA GLU A 47 16.40 -1.01 0.46
C GLU A 47 14.97 -0.50 0.29
N PHE A 48 14.20 -1.11 -0.61
CA PHE A 48 12.82 -0.70 -0.87
C PHE A 48 11.93 -0.92 0.37
N ASN A 49 11.33 0.16 0.89
CA ASN A 49 10.53 0.17 2.13
C ASN A 49 11.25 -0.40 3.36
N ARG A 50 12.59 -0.35 3.39
CA ARG A 50 13.39 -0.78 4.54
C ARG A 50 13.13 0.12 5.75
N ILE A 51 12.97 -0.49 6.91
CA ILE A 51 12.91 0.17 8.21
C ILE A 51 14.07 -0.40 9.05
N PRO A 52 15.22 0.30 9.10
CA PRO A 52 16.45 -0.23 9.70
C PRO A 52 16.28 -0.76 11.13
N GLU A 53 15.41 -0.14 11.91
CA GLU A 53 15.12 -0.50 13.30
C GLU A 53 14.51 -1.91 13.43
N TYR A 54 13.73 -2.33 12.44
CA TYR A 54 12.96 -3.58 12.47
C TYR A 54 13.49 -4.65 11.51
N ASP A 55 14.28 -4.26 10.50
CA ASP A 55 14.82 -5.18 9.50
C ASP A 55 16.18 -5.79 9.91
N THR A 56 16.34 -6.10 11.20
CA THR A 56 17.54 -6.76 11.74
C THR A 56 17.33 -8.28 11.85
N ILE A 57 18.41 -9.07 11.72
CA ILE A 57 18.37 -10.53 11.92
C ILE A 57 17.96 -10.94 13.34
N THR A 58 17.92 -9.99 14.28
CA THR A 58 17.61 -10.20 15.70
C THR A 58 16.18 -9.84 16.11
N PHE A 59 15.32 -9.43 15.16
CA PHE A 59 13.93 -9.12 15.48
C PHE A 59 13.14 -10.42 15.74
N ALA A 60 12.86 -10.69 17.03
CA ALA A 60 12.09 -11.86 17.45
C ALA A 60 10.59 -11.59 17.40
N ALA A 61 9.78 -12.61 17.09
CA ALA A 61 8.32 -12.52 16.98
C ALA A 61 7.66 -11.85 18.20
N GLY A 62 8.12 -12.18 19.42
CA GLY A 62 7.58 -11.59 20.66
C GLY A 62 7.76 -10.08 20.77
N LYS A 63 8.81 -9.51 20.14
CA LYS A 63 9.07 -8.08 20.15
C LYS A 63 8.05 -7.27 19.37
N LEU A 64 7.29 -7.89 18.47
CA LEU A 64 6.20 -7.22 17.74
C LEU A 64 5.13 -6.68 18.68
N TYR A 65 4.88 -7.38 19.78
CA TYR A 65 3.84 -7.05 20.76
C TYR A 65 4.31 -6.09 21.86
N ASP A 66 5.63 -5.86 21.95
CA ASP A 66 6.21 -4.84 22.81
C ASP A 66 6.17 -3.45 22.16
N LEU A 67 5.83 -3.37 20.86
CA LEU A 67 5.73 -2.12 20.12
C LEU A 67 4.49 -1.32 20.49
N SER A 68 4.56 0.00 20.32
CA SER A 68 3.37 0.85 20.37
C SER A 68 2.40 0.52 19.22
N ALA A 69 1.11 0.83 19.42
CA ALA A 69 0.10 0.63 18.38
C ALA A 69 0.45 1.34 17.05
N ASN A 70 1.10 2.50 17.12
CA ASN A 70 1.53 3.25 15.93
C ASN A 70 2.68 2.57 15.18
N GLU A 71 3.65 2.00 15.91
CA GLU A 71 4.76 1.26 15.30
C GLU A 71 4.26 -0.04 14.68
N ASN A 72 3.36 -0.73 15.37
CA ASN A 72 2.70 -1.92 14.87
C ASN A 72 1.90 -1.61 13.59
N LYS A 73 1.06 -0.57 13.61
CA LYS A 73 0.35 -0.05 12.43
C LYS A 73 1.31 0.26 11.28
N ARG A 74 2.42 0.95 11.53
CA ARG A 74 3.45 1.25 10.52
C ARG A 74 4.05 -0.02 9.90
N LEU A 75 4.34 -1.05 10.70
CA LEU A 75 4.86 -2.32 10.21
C LEU A 75 3.83 -3.08 9.36
N TRP A 76 2.55 -3.01 9.73
CA TRP A 76 1.46 -3.64 8.98
C TRP A 76 1.36 -3.09 7.55
N TYR A 77 1.25 -1.78 7.40
CA TYR A 77 1.18 -1.14 6.08
C TYR A 77 2.47 -1.33 5.29
N ARG A 78 3.62 -1.30 5.96
CA ARG A 78 4.87 -1.62 5.28
C ARG A 78 4.83 -3.03 4.71
N ASP A 79 4.30 -4.01 5.43
CA ASP A 79 4.16 -5.37 4.92
C ASP A 79 3.16 -5.45 3.74
N ILE A 80 2.15 -4.57 3.63
CA ILE A 80 1.30 -4.48 2.42
C ILE A 80 2.07 -3.96 1.21
N GLU A 81 2.89 -2.93 1.42
CA GLU A 81 3.60 -2.22 0.35
C GLU A 81 4.88 -2.94 -0.10
N ASN A 82 5.43 -3.81 0.75
CA ASN A 82 6.66 -4.52 0.43
C ASN A 82 6.36 -5.63 -0.59
N PRO A 83 7.04 -5.65 -1.77
CA PRO A 83 6.85 -6.68 -2.77
C PRO A 83 7.34 -8.07 -2.34
N ASP A 84 8.21 -8.15 -1.33
CA ASP A 84 8.73 -9.42 -0.79
C ASP A 84 7.69 -10.15 0.10
N THR A 85 8.04 -11.35 0.56
CA THR A 85 7.36 -12.10 1.61
C THR A 85 7.05 -11.24 2.84
N THR A 86 6.02 -11.64 3.61
CA THR A 86 5.74 -11.00 4.90
C THR A 86 6.89 -11.19 5.88
N LYS A 87 7.36 -10.11 6.50
CA LYS A 87 8.35 -10.21 7.59
C LYS A 87 7.71 -10.32 8.97
N PHE A 88 6.61 -9.60 9.21
CA PHE A 88 6.01 -9.45 10.55
C PHE A 88 4.65 -10.13 10.65
N THR A 89 3.82 -10.09 9.59
CA THR A 89 2.44 -10.61 9.70
C THR A 89 2.31 -12.12 9.91
N ARG A 90 3.33 -12.93 9.61
CA ARG A 90 3.35 -14.34 10.03
C ARG A 90 3.27 -14.51 11.55
N TYR A 91 3.70 -13.48 12.29
CA TYR A 91 3.65 -13.39 13.74
C TYR A 91 2.50 -12.50 14.20
N TRP A 92 1.60 -12.05 13.33
CA TRP A 92 0.46 -11.26 13.79
C TRP A 92 -0.53 -12.12 14.55
N ASN A 93 -1.05 -11.57 15.64
CA ASN A 93 -2.08 -12.20 16.45
C ASN A 93 -3.00 -11.11 16.99
N ASP A 94 -4.14 -10.91 16.34
CA ASP A 94 -5.15 -9.94 16.75
C ASP A 94 -5.64 -10.13 18.20
N TYR A 95 -5.49 -11.30 18.79
CA TYR A 95 -5.84 -11.52 20.20
C TYR A 95 -4.85 -10.92 21.21
N LEU A 96 -3.70 -10.39 20.77
CA LEU A 96 -2.73 -9.77 21.67
C LEU A 96 -2.92 -8.25 21.78
N PRO A 97 -2.74 -7.67 22.98
CA PRO A 97 -2.82 -6.22 23.18
C PRO A 97 -1.87 -5.44 22.26
N ASN A 98 -2.27 -4.22 21.88
CA ASN A 98 -1.50 -3.28 21.05
C ASN A 98 -1.29 -3.65 19.57
N ASN A 99 -1.84 -4.77 19.08
CA ASN A 99 -1.81 -5.07 17.65
C ASN A 99 -2.79 -4.20 16.87
N TYR A 100 -2.35 -3.77 15.69
CA TYR A 100 -3.22 -3.13 14.73
C TYR A 100 -4.20 -4.16 14.15
N HIS A 101 -5.47 -3.77 14.11
CA HIS A 101 -6.56 -4.52 13.51
C HIS A 101 -6.89 -3.88 12.17
N ALA A 102 -6.92 -4.69 11.11
CA ALA A 102 -7.25 -4.20 9.78
C ALA A 102 -8.62 -3.54 9.79
N ASP A 103 -8.65 -2.27 9.39
CA ASP A 103 -9.85 -1.47 9.29
C ASP A 103 -9.79 -0.64 7.99
N HIS A 104 -10.94 -0.50 7.34
CA HIS A 104 -11.02 0.11 6.03
C HIS A 104 -10.88 1.63 6.08
N LEU A 105 -11.42 2.28 7.11
CA LEU A 105 -11.28 3.72 7.30
C LEU A 105 -9.82 4.05 7.61
N ASP A 106 -9.20 3.28 8.51
CA ASP A 106 -7.78 3.40 8.79
C ASP A 106 -6.92 3.16 7.55
N PHE A 107 -7.24 2.16 6.73
CA PHE A 107 -6.56 1.91 5.46
C PHE A 107 -6.62 3.13 4.53
N VAL A 108 -7.80 3.66 4.26
CA VAL A 108 -7.93 4.81 3.36
C VAL A 108 -7.24 6.04 3.95
N ASN A 109 -7.42 6.32 5.25
CA ASN A 109 -6.78 7.46 5.93
C ASN A 109 -5.25 7.34 5.96
N TYR A 110 -4.70 6.12 6.02
CA TYR A 110 -3.26 5.91 5.95
C TYR A 110 -2.67 6.26 4.57
N TYR A 111 -3.41 6.01 3.49
CA TYR A 111 -2.96 6.28 2.11
C TYR A 111 -3.36 7.65 1.58
N GLU A 112 -4.29 8.32 2.23
CA GLU A 112 -4.71 9.67 1.89
C GLU A 112 -3.53 10.63 1.83
N ASN A 113 -3.49 11.46 0.78
CA ASN A 113 -2.51 12.52 0.58
C ASN A 113 -1.05 12.04 0.55
N LYS A 114 -0.80 10.75 0.33
CA LYS A 114 0.54 10.22 0.13
C LYS A 114 0.99 10.44 -1.32
N PRO A 115 1.93 11.36 -1.60
CA PRO A 115 2.28 11.74 -2.97
C PRO A 115 2.89 10.61 -3.79
N GLU A 116 3.50 9.62 -3.13
CA GLU A 116 4.07 8.44 -3.78
C GLU A 116 3.02 7.35 -4.06
N THR A 117 1.84 7.42 -3.45
CA THR A 117 0.74 6.46 -3.68
C THR A 117 -0.23 7.09 -4.66
N GLU A 118 -0.37 6.52 -5.86
CA GLU A 118 -1.32 7.03 -6.85
C GLU A 118 -2.76 6.67 -6.46
N ILE A 119 -2.98 5.40 -6.14
CA ILE A 119 -4.25 4.87 -5.65
C ILE A 119 -4.00 3.68 -4.74
N ALA A 120 -4.76 3.59 -3.66
CA ALA A 120 -4.80 2.41 -2.79
C ALA A 120 -6.25 2.04 -2.53
N PHE A 121 -6.56 0.74 -2.58
CA PHE A 121 -7.92 0.28 -2.38
C PHE A 121 -8.00 -1.09 -1.72
N GLN A 122 -9.10 -1.29 -0.99
CA GLN A 122 -9.38 -2.49 -0.22
C GLN A 122 -10.79 -3.00 -0.54
N PHE A 123 -10.90 -4.26 -0.93
CA PHE A 123 -12.20 -4.93 -1.11
C PHE A 123 -12.49 -5.80 0.10
N GLY A 124 -13.64 -5.57 0.74
CA GLY A 124 -14.08 -6.32 1.91
C GLY A 124 -14.96 -5.48 2.86
N PRO A 125 -15.21 -5.99 4.07
CA PRO A 125 -14.83 -7.33 4.54
C PRO A 125 -15.57 -8.44 3.75
N ASN A 126 -14.88 -9.54 3.47
CA ASN A 126 -15.55 -10.76 3.05
C ASN A 126 -16.12 -11.49 4.28
N MET A 127 -17.27 -12.14 4.12
CA MET A 127 -17.97 -12.89 5.18
C MET A 127 -17.12 -14.03 5.76
N ASP A 128 -16.13 -14.50 5.02
CA ASP A 128 -15.11 -15.42 5.51
C ASP A 128 -14.08 -14.67 6.38
N LEU A 129 -14.43 -14.50 7.66
CA LEU A 129 -13.47 -14.21 8.73
C LEU A 129 -12.70 -12.89 8.52
N TRP A 130 -13.46 -11.86 8.07
CA TRP A 130 -13.00 -10.48 7.95
C TRP A 130 -11.80 -10.37 7.02
N ALA A 131 -11.94 -11.02 5.86
CA ALA A 131 -10.89 -11.05 4.89
C ALA A 131 -10.96 -9.85 3.94
N TYR A 132 -9.79 -9.39 3.50
CA TYR A 132 -9.67 -8.24 2.62
C TYR A 132 -8.73 -8.53 1.46
N HIS A 133 -9.13 -8.14 0.25
CA HIS A 133 -8.20 -7.99 -0.86
C HIS A 133 -7.67 -6.56 -0.85
N ILE A 134 -6.36 -6.40 -0.74
CA ILE A 134 -5.73 -5.09 -0.58
C ILE A 134 -4.82 -4.84 -1.78
N PHE A 135 -4.93 -3.65 -2.35
CA PHE A 135 -4.15 -3.20 -3.50
C PHE A 135 -3.55 -1.83 -3.24
N VAL A 136 -2.27 -1.66 -3.54
CA VAL A 136 -1.58 -0.37 -3.41
C VAL A 136 -0.75 -0.13 -4.66
N ILE A 137 -0.93 1.01 -5.32
CA ILE A 137 -0.20 1.39 -6.53
C ILE A 137 0.64 2.63 -6.22
N LYS A 138 1.96 2.44 -6.06
CA LYS A 138 2.92 3.51 -5.77
C LYS A 138 3.69 3.93 -7.02
N LYS A 139 3.78 5.23 -7.28
CA LYS A 139 4.62 5.81 -8.34
C LYS A 139 6.07 5.90 -7.87
N SER A 140 7.01 5.50 -8.72
CA SER A 140 8.44 5.71 -8.47
C SER A 140 9.18 5.90 -9.79
N GLY A 141 9.53 7.15 -10.08
CA GLY A 141 10.03 7.55 -11.39
C GLY A 141 8.96 7.31 -12.47
N CYS A 142 9.35 6.60 -13.54
CA CYS A 142 8.50 6.29 -14.69
C CYS A 142 7.67 5.01 -14.53
N CYS A 143 7.85 4.31 -13.42
CA CYS A 143 7.22 3.03 -13.15
C CYS A 143 6.26 3.14 -11.96
N TYR A 144 5.38 2.16 -11.89
CA TYR A 144 4.50 1.95 -10.76
C TYR A 144 4.75 0.58 -10.14
N LEU A 145 4.88 0.53 -8.82
CA LEU A 145 4.80 -0.71 -8.07
C LEU A 145 3.36 -0.92 -7.64
N ALA A 146 2.71 -1.94 -8.18
CA ALA A 146 1.44 -2.43 -7.67
C ALA A 146 1.71 -3.60 -6.70
N THR A 147 1.16 -3.54 -5.49
CA THR A 147 1.10 -4.70 -4.59
C THR A 147 -0.34 -5.20 -4.47
N ARG A 148 -0.46 -6.52 -4.29
CA ARG A 148 -1.71 -7.23 -4.04
C ARG A 148 -1.49 -8.12 -2.82
N SER A 149 -2.34 -7.99 -1.81
CA SER A 149 -2.31 -8.84 -0.62
C SER A 149 -3.71 -9.37 -0.34
N TYR A 150 -3.79 -10.60 0.19
CA TYR A 150 -5.01 -11.13 0.79
C TYR A 150 -4.77 -11.32 2.27
N PHE A 151 -5.57 -10.62 3.07
CA PHE A 151 -5.51 -10.66 4.53
C PHE A 151 -6.71 -11.45 5.05
N ARG A 152 -6.47 -12.41 5.94
CA ARG A 152 -7.50 -13.24 6.58
C ARG A 152 -7.03 -13.62 7.98
N HIS A 153 -7.91 -13.61 8.98
CA HIS A 153 -7.57 -13.95 10.37
C HIS A 153 -6.32 -13.24 10.90
N ALA A 154 -6.27 -11.92 10.76
CA ALA A 154 -5.16 -11.09 11.22
C ALA A 154 -3.82 -11.28 10.46
N ARG A 155 -3.75 -12.11 9.42
CA ARG A 155 -2.48 -12.43 8.73
C ARG A 155 -2.61 -12.32 7.22
N PHE A 156 -1.50 -12.03 6.53
CA PHE A 156 -1.46 -12.26 5.10
C PHE A 156 -1.41 -13.77 4.82
N VAL A 157 -2.20 -14.20 3.83
CA VAL A 157 -2.27 -15.56 3.28
C VAL A 157 -2.04 -15.56 1.76
N TYR A 158 -1.70 -14.39 1.22
CA TYR A 158 -1.28 -14.22 -0.16
C TYR A 158 -0.60 -12.87 -0.28
N LYS A 159 0.52 -12.82 -0.99
CA LYS A 159 1.09 -11.57 -1.48
C LYS A 159 1.64 -11.74 -2.90
N ALA A 160 1.49 -10.67 -3.67
CA ALA A 160 2.10 -10.54 -4.98
C ALA A 160 2.40 -9.06 -5.28
N PHE A 161 3.25 -8.84 -6.27
CA PHE A 161 3.51 -7.52 -6.80
C PHE A 161 3.55 -7.54 -8.32
N ALA A 162 3.44 -6.37 -8.93
CA ALA A 162 3.66 -6.17 -10.34
C ALA A 162 4.32 -4.80 -10.56
N ILE A 163 5.15 -4.71 -11.59
CA ILE A 163 5.66 -3.44 -12.10
C ILE A 163 4.78 -3.09 -13.29
N ILE A 164 4.08 -1.97 -13.22
CA ILE A 164 3.18 -1.50 -14.27
C ILE A 164 3.59 -0.12 -14.74
N ASP A 165 3.12 0.28 -15.92
CA ASP A 165 3.34 1.60 -16.49
C ASP A 165 2.12 2.51 -16.28
N LYS A 166 2.27 3.78 -16.68
CA LYS A 166 1.20 4.77 -16.63
C LYS A 166 -0.04 4.34 -17.42
N SER A 167 0.11 3.68 -18.58
CA SER A 167 -1.03 3.25 -19.40
C SER A 167 -1.93 2.26 -18.65
N LYS A 168 -1.32 1.38 -17.85
CA LYS A 168 -2.03 0.39 -17.04
C LYS A 168 -2.79 1.08 -15.90
N VAL A 169 -2.18 2.07 -15.27
CA VAL A 169 -2.84 2.88 -14.23
C VAL A 169 -3.99 3.68 -14.84
N ASP A 170 -3.77 4.35 -15.97
CA ASP A 170 -4.81 5.11 -16.67
C ASP A 170 -6.00 4.20 -17.09
N SER A 171 -5.71 2.95 -17.46
CA SER A 171 -6.76 1.95 -17.71
C SER A 171 -7.60 1.63 -16.48
N LEU A 172 -7.00 1.58 -15.28
CA LEU A 172 -7.76 1.42 -14.02
C LEU A 172 -8.71 2.61 -13.81
N TYR A 173 -8.23 3.84 -14.03
CA TYR A 173 -9.06 5.04 -13.87
C TYR A 173 -10.23 5.07 -14.87
N ALA A 174 -10.00 4.68 -16.13
CA ALA A 174 -11.07 4.56 -17.12
C ALA A 174 -12.12 3.50 -16.72
N ILE A 175 -11.71 2.42 -16.03
CA ILE A 175 -12.64 1.41 -15.51
C ILE A 175 -13.43 1.93 -14.30
N LEU A 176 -12.79 2.74 -13.44
CA LEU A 176 -13.43 3.31 -12.26
C LEU A 176 -14.37 4.47 -12.59
N GLU A 177 -14.16 5.18 -13.70
CA GLU A 177 -14.96 6.35 -14.12
C GLU A 177 -16.48 6.09 -14.13
N PRO A 178 -17.00 5.05 -14.80
CA PRO A 178 -18.45 4.80 -14.88
C PRO A 178 -19.06 4.16 -13.62
N ILE A 179 -18.25 3.75 -12.64
CA ILE A 179 -18.74 3.10 -11.42
C ILE A 179 -19.34 4.14 -10.48
N SER A 180 -20.49 3.83 -9.87
CA SER A 180 -21.08 4.70 -8.84
C SER A 180 -20.15 4.80 -7.63
N LYS A 181 -19.69 6.03 -7.35
CA LYS A 181 -18.79 6.34 -6.24
C LYS A 181 -19.58 7.05 -5.16
N ILE A 182 -19.51 6.53 -3.93
CA ILE A 182 -20.13 7.17 -2.78
C ILE A 182 -19.02 7.83 -1.98
N PRO A 183 -19.12 9.14 -1.65
CA PRO A 183 -18.18 9.80 -0.76
C PRO A 183 -18.05 9.02 0.54
N MET A 184 -16.83 8.88 1.02
CA MET A 184 -16.59 8.11 2.23
C MET A 184 -17.17 8.84 3.45
N ASP A 185 -18.04 8.14 4.19
CA ASP A 185 -18.57 8.56 5.48
C ASP A 185 -17.64 8.11 6.62
N ALA A 186 -17.87 8.65 7.83
CA ALA A 186 -17.11 8.27 9.02
C ALA A 186 -17.58 6.93 9.62
N ASP A 187 -18.66 6.35 9.10
CA ASP A 187 -19.30 5.17 9.66
C ASP A 187 -18.79 3.89 8.99
N SER A 188 -18.29 2.96 9.81
CA SER A 188 -17.87 1.64 9.35
C SER A 188 -19.07 0.78 8.98
N SER A 189 -19.01 0.06 7.85
CA SER A 189 -20.05 -0.90 7.44
C SER A 189 -19.49 -2.32 7.32
N TRP A 190 -20.32 -3.32 7.62
CA TRP A 190 -20.02 -4.75 7.42
C TRP A 190 -20.28 -5.25 6.01
N ARG A 191 -20.74 -4.37 5.10
CA ARG A 191 -21.04 -4.73 3.72
C ARG A 191 -19.79 -5.00 2.92
N TYR A 192 -19.90 -5.86 1.91
CA TYR A 192 -18.83 -6.05 0.95
C TYR A 192 -18.69 -4.81 0.05
N ARG A 193 -17.67 -3.99 0.32
CA ARG A 193 -17.43 -2.71 -0.36
C ARG A 193 -15.99 -2.63 -0.87
N GLY A 194 -15.76 -1.77 -1.84
CA GLY A 194 -14.43 -1.35 -2.25
C GLY A 194 -14.15 0.03 -1.71
N TYR A 195 -13.19 0.19 -0.82
CA TYR A 195 -12.77 1.48 -0.25
C TYR A 195 -11.52 1.99 -0.97
N PHE A 196 -11.50 3.25 -1.37
CA PHE A 196 -10.47 3.83 -2.23
C PHE A 196 -9.90 5.14 -1.65
N ALA A 197 -8.57 5.20 -1.56
CA ALA A 197 -7.80 6.43 -1.48
C ALA A 197 -7.27 6.76 -2.88
N ASP A 198 -7.86 7.76 -3.54
CA ASP A 198 -7.51 8.19 -4.89
C ASP A 198 -6.75 9.52 -4.84
N ASN A 199 -5.43 9.43 -4.76
CA ASN A 199 -4.57 10.61 -4.63
C ASN A 199 -4.36 11.34 -5.96
N ARG A 200 -4.59 10.68 -7.12
CA ARG A 200 -4.60 11.36 -8.42
C ARG A 200 -5.69 12.43 -8.48
N ASN A 201 -6.89 12.06 -8.05
CA ASN A 201 -8.04 12.95 -8.08
C ASN A 201 -8.30 13.65 -6.74
N GLN A 202 -7.45 13.42 -5.74
CA GLN A 202 -7.57 13.96 -4.38
C GLN A 202 -8.93 13.67 -3.73
N THR A 203 -9.42 12.43 -3.88
CA THR A 203 -10.71 12.01 -3.34
C THR A 203 -10.61 10.70 -2.57
N LYS A 204 -11.58 10.49 -1.68
CA LYS A 204 -11.82 9.23 -0.99
C LYS A 204 -13.26 8.82 -1.23
N PHE A 205 -13.46 7.58 -1.62
CA PHE A 205 -14.78 7.07 -1.91
C PHE A 205 -14.85 5.57 -1.63
N TYR A 206 -16.08 5.06 -1.57
CA TYR A 206 -16.31 3.63 -1.66
C TYR A 206 -17.27 3.29 -2.79
N VAL A 207 -17.19 2.04 -3.24
CA VAL A 207 -18.13 1.40 -4.15
C VAL A 207 -18.86 0.33 -3.35
N ASP A 208 -20.20 0.43 -3.28
CA ASP A 208 -21.01 -0.59 -2.61
C ASP A 208 -21.29 -1.75 -3.56
N PHE A 209 -20.40 -2.75 -3.52
CA PHE A 209 -20.46 -3.90 -4.44
C PHE A 209 -21.72 -4.74 -4.28
N GLU A 210 -22.39 -4.70 -3.11
CA GLU A 210 -23.68 -5.37 -2.92
C GLU A 210 -24.80 -4.69 -3.70
N THR A 211 -24.71 -3.36 -3.87
CA THR A 211 -25.67 -2.58 -4.66
C THR A 211 -25.30 -2.48 -6.14
N GLU A 212 -24.04 -2.78 -6.48
CA GLU A 212 -23.53 -2.86 -7.84
C GLU A 212 -23.69 -4.27 -8.43
N MET A 213 -24.88 -4.84 -8.23
CA MET A 213 -25.30 -6.14 -8.78
C MET A 213 -26.37 -5.93 -9.86
N GLU A 214 -26.43 -6.86 -10.82
CA GLU A 214 -27.54 -6.99 -11.75
C GLU A 214 -28.84 -7.37 -11.00
N ALA A 215 -29.97 -7.32 -11.70
CA ALA A 215 -31.29 -7.64 -11.12
C ALA A 215 -31.41 -9.06 -10.55
N ASP A 216 -30.48 -9.97 -10.90
CA ASP A 216 -30.41 -11.33 -10.37
C ASP A 216 -29.77 -11.41 -8.97
N HIS A 217 -29.18 -10.32 -8.48
CA HIS A 217 -28.43 -10.21 -7.23
C HIS A 217 -27.28 -11.22 -7.08
N ARG A 218 -26.79 -11.78 -8.19
CA ARG A 218 -25.72 -12.79 -8.23
C ARG A 218 -24.59 -12.39 -9.16
N THR A 219 -24.90 -11.59 -10.18
CA THR A 219 -23.93 -11.11 -11.15
C THR A 219 -23.58 -9.66 -10.83
N PRO A 220 -22.30 -9.32 -10.61
CA PRO A 220 -21.89 -7.92 -10.52
C PRO A 220 -22.18 -7.19 -11.83
N LYS A 221 -22.54 -5.90 -11.75
CA LYS A 221 -22.67 -5.06 -12.94
C LYS A 221 -21.38 -5.08 -13.76
N LYS A 222 -21.52 -4.87 -15.07
CA LYS A 222 -20.41 -4.94 -16.04
C LYS A 222 -19.17 -4.15 -15.61
N GLU A 223 -19.36 -2.96 -15.04
CA GLU A 223 -18.29 -2.06 -14.63
C GLU A 223 -17.51 -2.63 -13.44
N VAL A 224 -18.21 -3.12 -12.41
CA VAL A 224 -17.59 -3.81 -11.26
C VAL A 224 -16.90 -5.11 -11.68
N LYS A 225 -17.52 -5.89 -12.57
CA LYS A 225 -16.87 -7.06 -13.18
C LYS A 225 -15.60 -6.69 -13.93
N SER A 226 -15.57 -5.54 -14.60
CA SER A 226 -14.38 -5.03 -15.30
C SER A 226 -13.27 -4.65 -14.34
N LEU A 227 -13.61 -4.07 -13.17
CA LEU A 227 -12.65 -3.82 -12.09
C LEU A 227 -12.04 -5.12 -11.56
N TYR A 228 -12.86 -6.14 -11.27
CA TYR A 228 -12.35 -7.44 -10.84
C TYR A 228 -11.45 -8.08 -11.89
N ASN A 229 -11.89 -8.12 -13.15
CA ASN A 229 -11.08 -8.66 -14.24
C ASN A 229 -9.78 -7.89 -14.45
N PHE A 230 -9.76 -6.58 -14.23
CA PHE A 230 -8.54 -5.79 -14.33
C PHE A 230 -7.52 -6.21 -13.28
N VAL A 231 -7.92 -6.27 -12.01
CA VAL A 231 -7.00 -6.64 -10.93
C VAL A 231 -6.60 -8.11 -10.96
N ASP A 232 -7.44 -9.01 -11.49
CA ASP A 232 -7.12 -10.44 -11.55
C ASP A 232 -6.38 -10.85 -12.82
N ASN A 233 -6.76 -10.32 -13.98
CA ASN A 233 -6.32 -10.84 -15.28
C ASN A 233 -5.48 -9.86 -16.09
N SER A 234 -5.68 -8.54 -15.93
CA SER A 234 -4.96 -7.53 -16.73
C SER A 234 -3.58 -7.17 -16.19
N ILE A 235 -3.27 -7.57 -14.95
CA ILE A 235 -1.99 -7.38 -14.27
C ILE A 235 -1.29 -8.73 -14.13
N LYS A 236 -0.04 -8.81 -14.59
CA LYS A 236 0.81 -9.99 -14.42
C LYS A 236 1.47 -9.97 -13.05
N TRP A 237 0.82 -10.60 -12.08
CA TRP A 237 1.30 -10.67 -10.70
C TRP A 237 2.47 -11.66 -10.55
N VAL A 238 3.54 -11.20 -9.88
CA VAL A 238 4.61 -12.03 -9.36
C VAL A 238 4.29 -12.36 -7.92
N LYS A 239 3.89 -13.59 -7.67
CA LYS A 239 3.56 -14.10 -6.34
C LYS A 239 4.81 -14.20 -5.48
N THR A 240 4.71 -13.75 -4.24
CA THR A 240 5.83 -13.77 -3.28
C THR A 240 5.47 -14.44 -1.96
N TYR A 241 4.20 -14.74 -1.70
CA TYR A 241 3.80 -15.44 -0.48
C TYR A 241 2.47 -16.20 -0.67
N ASP A 242 2.37 -17.33 0.04
CA ASP A 242 1.22 -18.22 0.22
C ASP A 242 0.95 -18.41 1.71
#